data_AF-A0A4Y9KTH8-F1
#
_entry.id   AF-A0A4Y9KTH8-F1
#
_cell.length_a   1.000
_cell.length_b   1.000
_cell.length_c   1.000
_cell.angle_alpha   90.00
_cell.angle_beta   90.00
_cell.angle_gamma   90.00
#
_symmetry.space_group_name_H-M   'P 1'
#
loop_
_entity.id
_entity.type
_entity.pdbx_description
1 polymer ?
#
loop_
_entity_poly.entity_id
_entity_poly.type
_entity_poly.pdbx_seq_one_letter_code
_entity_poly.pdbx_strand_id
1 'polypeptide(L)'
;MTKPQAKPKDLSAADFALQLKLHGFLHLRAEGRFADVRAKGCPRTEPVMRGKRLDRQATLDALLRDRKARQDAAAAAEALQIERERTASLIAPQALPAARASLEGAAAIAQLAEDFITITTRNEGAALPDLVRMGWRKSQVFEHADAARNLAYSRQNGAAV
;
A
#
# COMPACT_ATOMS: atom_id res chain seq x y z
N MET A 1 -18.85 52.36 0.40
CA MET A 1 -20.07 51.80 1.02
C MET A 1 -20.04 50.28 0.88
N THR A 2 -19.56 49.58 1.91
CA THR A 2 -19.53 48.12 1.97
C THR A 2 -20.95 47.61 2.22
N LYS A 3 -21.52 46.84 1.29
CA LYS A 3 -22.83 46.19 1.48
C LYS A 3 -22.78 45.34 2.75
N PRO A 4 -23.78 45.41 3.65
CA PRO A 4 -23.86 44.46 4.76
C PRO A 4 -24.06 43.05 4.16
N GLN A 5 -23.08 42.17 4.35
CA GLN A 5 -23.25 40.75 4.04
C GLN A 5 -24.43 40.23 4.87
N ALA A 6 -25.51 39.84 4.20
CA ALA A 6 -26.66 39.23 4.86
C ALA A 6 -26.15 38.00 5.62
N LYS A 7 -26.33 37.98 6.95
CA LYS A 7 -25.98 36.82 7.77
C LYS A 7 -26.66 35.59 7.17
N PRO A 8 -25.95 34.47 6.94
CA PRO A 8 -26.58 33.26 6.45
C PRO A 8 -27.72 32.89 7.40
N LYS A 9 -28.93 32.84 6.85
CA LYS A 9 -30.14 32.54 7.60
C LYS A 9 -30.04 31.09 8.03
N ASP A 10 -30.05 30.87 9.35
CA ASP A 10 -30.07 29.52 9.91
C ASP A 10 -31.26 28.74 9.33
N LEU A 11 -31.08 27.43 9.13
CA LEU A 11 -32.12 26.57 8.59
C LEU A 11 -33.30 26.48 9.54
N SER A 12 -34.51 26.35 8.98
CA SER A 12 -35.67 25.97 9.76
C SER A 12 -35.50 24.55 10.30
N ALA A 13 -36.25 24.19 11.35
CA ALA A 13 -36.21 22.84 11.89
C ALA A 13 -36.69 21.78 10.88
N ALA A 14 -37.68 22.14 10.04
CA ALA A 14 -38.21 21.26 9.00
C ALA A 14 -37.18 21.03 7.87
N ASP A 15 -36.55 22.10 7.38
CA ASP A 15 -35.54 22.01 6.33
C ASP A 15 -34.33 21.21 6.82
N PHE A 16 -33.87 21.47 8.05
CA PHE A 16 -32.77 20.71 8.63
C PHE A 16 -33.12 19.21 8.76
N ALA A 17 -34.31 18.87 9.25
CA ALA A 17 -34.75 17.47 9.34
C ALA A 17 -34.82 16.80 7.96
N LEU A 18 -35.26 17.52 6.92
CA LEU A 18 -35.25 17.04 5.55
C LEU A 18 -33.82 16.82 5.04
N GLN A 19 -32.92 17.78 5.27
CA GLN A 19 -31.51 17.67 4.87
C GLN A 19 -30.80 16.49 5.54
N LEU A 20 -31.03 16.28 6.84
CA LEU A 20 -30.50 15.12 7.54
C LEU A 20 -30.97 13.82 6.87
N LYS A 21 -32.26 13.69 6.53
CA LYS A 21 -32.78 12.51 5.83
C LYS A 21 -32.16 12.33 4.45
N LEU A 22 -32.13 13.39 3.63
CA LEU A 22 -31.58 13.36 2.27
C LEU A 22 -30.12 12.90 2.25
N HIS A 23 -29.34 13.41 3.19
CA HIS A 23 -27.92 13.08 3.31
C HIS A 23 -27.63 11.83 4.13
N GLY A 24 -28.63 11.19 4.76
CA GLY A 24 -28.44 10.00 5.59
C GLY A 24 -27.69 10.30 6.90
N PHE A 25 -28.07 11.39 7.57
CA PHE A 25 -27.64 11.72 8.92
C PHE A 25 -28.78 11.46 9.91
N LEU A 26 -28.42 10.99 11.11
CA LEU A 26 -29.36 10.68 12.19
C LEU A 26 -28.98 11.43 13.46
N HIS A 27 -29.94 12.12 14.08
CA HIS A 27 -29.73 12.71 15.40
C HIS A 27 -29.94 11.65 16.49
N LEU A 28 -28.90 11.43 17.29
CA LEU A 28 -28.89 10.48 18.39
C LEU A 28 -29.17 11.21 19.69
N ARG A 29 -30.45 11.26 20.04
CA ARG A 29 -30.94 12.06 21.18
C ARG A 29 -30.27 11.70 22.50
N ALA A 30 -29.94 10.42 22.71
CA ALA A 30 -29.27 9.95 23.93
C ALA A 30 -27.83 10.47 24.06
N GLU A 31 -27.15 10.69 22.94
CA GLU A 31 -25.76 11.15 22.89
C GLU A 31 -25.65 12.66 22.64
N GLY A 32 -26.74 13.33 22.26
CA GLY A 32 -26.73 14.73 21.82
C GLY A 32 -25.95 14.98 20.53
N ARG A 33 -25.64 13.92 19.77
CA ARG A 33 -24.74 13.95 18.60
C ARG A 33 -25.46 13.52 17.33
N PHE A 34 -24.87 13.85 16.19
CA PHE A 34 -25.35 13.43 14.88
C PHE A 34 -24.45 12.32 14.33
N ALA A 35 -25.04 11.34 13.68
CA ALA A 35 -24.32 10.22 13.08
C ALA A 35 -24.53 10.16 11.58
N ASP A 36 -23.45 9.85 10.87
CA ASP A 36 -23.48 9.52 9.45
C ASP A 36 -23.77 8.03 9.26
N VAL A 37 -25.02 7.67 9.00
CA VAL A 37 -25.43 6.26 8.87
C VAL A 37 -25.02 5.63 7.54
N ARG A 38 -24.56 6.44 6.57
CA ARG A 38 -24.06 5.93 5.29
C ARG A 38 -22.59 5.51 5.36
N ALA A 39 -21.88 5.93 6.40
CA ALA A 39 -20.48 5.58 6.58
C ALA A 39 -20.32 4.38 7.52
N LYS A 40 -19.37 3.49 7.19
CA LYS A 40 -18.99 2.38 8.08
C LYS A 40 -18.56 2.93 9.45
N GLY A 41 -19.07 2.31 10.52
CA GLY A 41 -18.80 2.72 11.90
C GLY A 41 -19.66 3.88 12.41
N CYS A 42 -20.58 4.42 11.59
CA CYS A 42 -21.56 5.44 11.98
C CYS A 42 -20.97 6.60 12.82
N PRO A 43 -19.93 7.28 12.33
CA PRO A 43 -19.16 8.23 13.11
C PRO A 43 -20.03 9.40 13.57
N ARG A 44 -19.67 9.91 14.76
CA ARG A 44 -20.42 10.96 15.46
C ARG A 44 -19.81 12.33 15.19
N THR A 45 -20.66 13.31 14.97
CA THR A 45 -20.32 14.73 14.87
C THR A 45 -21.12 15.50 15.93
N GLU A 46 -20.43 16.39 16.63
CA GLU A 46 -21.05 17.27 17.64
C GLU A 46 -21.91 18.35 16.96
N PRO A 47 -23.05 18.76 17.57
CA PRO A 47 -23.82 19.90 17.11
C PRO A 47 -23.01 21.20 17.22
N VAL A 48 -23.18 22.07 16.23
CA VAL A 48 -22.69 23.45 16.34
C VAL A 48 -23.74 24.29 17.04
N MET A 49 -23.36 24.93 18.15
CA MET A 49 -24.27 25.71 18.98
C MET A 49 -24.07 27.22 18.77
N ARG A 50 -25.16 27.96 18.63
CA ARG A 50 -25.21 29.42 18.66
C ARG A 50 -25.81 29.85 20.00
N GLY A 51 -24.96 29.98 21.02
CA GLY A 51 -25.39 30.15 22.41
C GLY A 51 -26.11 28.90 22.91
N LYS A 52 -27.35 29.03 23.40
CA LYS A 52 -28.18 27.90 23.87
C LYS A 52 -28.97 27.21 22.75
N ARG A 53 -28.87 27.66 21.50
CA ARG A 53 -29.65 27.14 20.37
C ARG A 53 -28.74 26.41 19.40
N LEU A 54 -29.24 25.32 18.81
CA LEU A 54 -28.57 24.63 17.71
C LEU A 54 -28.48 25.55 16.49
N ASP A 55 -27.28 25.69 15.94
CA ASP A 55 -27.04 26.30 14.63
C ASP A 55 -27.14 25.21 13.57
N ARG A 56 -28.31 25.13 12.92
CA ARG A 56 -28.66 24.00 12.06
C ARG A 56 -27.87 24.02 10.77
N GLN A 57 -27.67 25.21 10.19
CA GLN A 57 -26.85 25.34 8.99
C GLN A 57 -25.40 24.94 9.29
N ALA A 58 -24.80 25.49 10.35
CA ALA A 58 -23.41 25.17 10.69
C ALA A 58 -23.22 23.69 11.10
N THR A 59 -24.24 23.09 11.73
CA THR A 59 -24.23 21.65 12.06
C THR A 59 -24.28 20.78 10.80
N LEU A 60 -25.14 21.13 9.83
CA LEU A 60 -25.19 20.43 8.55
C LEU A 60 -23.86 20.55 7.78
N ASP A 61 -23.28 21.75 7.76
CA ASP A 61 -21.99 22.00 7.10
C ASP A 61 -20.85 21.22 7.75
N ALA A 62 -20.87 21.08 9.09
CA ALA A 62 -19.91 20.25 9.82
C ALA A 62 -20.04 18.77 9.45
N LEU A 63 -21.26 18.24 9.43
CA LEU A 63 -21.52 16.85 9.03
C LEU A 63 -21.04 16.53 7.60
N LEU A 64 -21.29 17.43 6.66
CA LEU A 64 -20.86 17.28 5.26
C LEU A 64 -19.34 17.38 5.12
N ARG A 65 -18.71 18.32 5.82
CA ARG A 65 -17.25 18.48 5.86
C ARG A 65 -16.55 17.25 6.44
N ASP A 66 -17.05 16.71 7.55
CA ASP A 66 -16.50 15.51 8.17
C ASP A 66 -16.64 14.28 7.28
N ARG A 67 -17.74 14.18 6.52
CA ARG A 67 -17.91 13.12 5.51
C ARG A 67 -16.89 13.28 4.38
N LYS A 68 -16.75 14.48 3.83
CA LYS A 68 -15.80 14.76 2.75
C LYS A 68 -14.36 14.46 3.18
N ALA A 69 -13.95 14.88 4.37
CA ALA A 69 -12.63 14.59 4.91
C ALA A 69 -12.34 13.08 4.99
N ARG A 70 -13.33 12.27 5.37
CA ARG A 70 -13.21 10.80 5.41
C ARG A 70 -13.11 10.20 4.00
N GLN A 71 -13.88 10.70 3.04
CA GLN A 71 -13.81 10.27 1.65
C GLN A 71 -12.44 10.61 1.03
N ASP A 72 -11.94 11.82 1.25
CA ASP A 72 -10.64 12.28 0.75
C ASP A 72 -9.50 11.45 1.38
N ALA A 73 -9.58 11.12 2.68
CA ALA A 73 -8.61 10.24 3.34
C ALA A 73 -8.62 8.80 2.79
N ALA A 74 -9.80 8.25 2.46
CA ALA A 74 -9.91 6.93 1.86
C ALA A 74 -9.30 6.90 0.44
N ALA A 75 -9.57 7.93 -0.37
CA ALA A 75 -8.99 8.06 -1.71
C ALA A 75 -7.46 8.20 -1.66
N ALA A 76 -6.92 8.94 -0.69
CA ALA A 76 -5.48 9.05 -0.49
C ALA A 76 -4.83 7.71 -0.08
N ALA A 77 -5.49 6.92 0.77
CA ALA A 77 -5.02 5.60 1.15
C ALA A 77 -5.03 4.61 -0.03
N GLU A 78 -6.05 4.67 -0.88
CA GLU A 78 -6.13 3.87 -2.11
C GLU A 78 -5.03 4.24 -3.10
N ALA A 79 -4.76 5.53 -3.31
CA ALA A 79 -3.66 5.98 -4.17
C ALA A 79 -2.30 5.45 -3.69
N LEU A 80 -2.04 5.50 -2.38
CA LEU A 80 -0.81 4.94 -1.80
C LEU A 80 -0.73 3.42 -1.98
N GLN A 81 -1.85 2.71 -1.88
CA GLN A 81 -1.90 1.27 -2.10
C GLN A 81 -1.59 0.92 -3.56
N ILE A 82 -2.15 1.66 -4.53
CA ILE A 82 -1.86 1.51 -5.95
C ILE A 82 -0.37 1.75 -6.23
N GLU A 83 0.24 2.77 -5.62
CA GLU A 83 1.69 3.02 -5.77
C GLU A 83 2.55 1.90 -5.18
N ARG A 84 2.15 1.34 -4.04
CA ARG A 84 2.83 0.19 -3.43
C ARG A 84 2.73 -1.04 -4.31
N GLU A 85 1.55 -1.32 -4.86
CA GLU A 85 1.32 -2.45 -5.78
C GLU A 85 2.12 -2.30 -7.08
N ARG A 86 2.17 -1.08 -7.61
CA ARG A 86 3.00 -0.75 -8.79
C ARG A 86 4.48 -0.97 -8.49
N THR A 87 4.95 -0.49 -7.34
CA THR A 87 6.35 -0.66 -6.91
C THR A 87 6.69 -2.13 -6.69
N ALA A 88 5.82 -2.88 -6.01
CA ALA A 88 5.97 -4.32 -5.82
C ALA A 88 5.99 -5.07 -7.17
N SER A 89 5.17 -4.68 -8.14
CA SER A 89 5.15 -5.27 -9.48
C SER A 89 6.42 -4.97 -10.29
N LEU A 90 7.10 -3.85 -10.04
CA LEU A 90 8.40 -3.54 -10.64
C LEU A 90 9.54 -4.33 -9.99
N ILE A 91 9.48 -4.52 -8.67
CA ILE A 91 10.52 -5.20 -7.89
C ILE A 91 10.41 -6.72 -8.00
N ALA A 92 9.21 -7.30 -7.92
CA ALA A 92 9.01 -8.75 -7.86
C ALA A 92 9.64 -9.54 -9.02
N PRO A 93 9.58 -9.08 -10.29
CA PRO A 93 10.26 -9.74 -11.40
C PRO A 93 11.79 -9.70 -11.31
N GLN A 94 12.36 -8.70 -10.61
CA GLN A 94 13.81 -8.55 -10.43
C GLN A 94 14.32 -9.22 -9.15
N ALA A 95 13.45 -9.34 -8.13
CA ALA A 95 13.76 -9.93 -6.84
C ALA A 95 13.52 -11.44 -6.77
N LEU A 96 12.70 -12.00 -7.68
CA LEU A 96 12.59 -13.44 -7.87
C LEU A 96 13.68 -13.87 -8.86
N PRO A 97 14.76 -14.54 -8.41
CA PRO A 97 15.66 -15.19 -9.36
C PRO A 97 14.82 -16.13 -10.23
N ALA A 98 15.02 -16.08 -11.54
CA ALA A 98 14.41 -17.04 -12.45
C ALA A 98 14.65 -18.46 -11.89
N ALA A 99 13.65 -19.34 -12.01
CA ALA A 99 13.81 -20.72 -11.57
C ALA A 99 15.12 -21.25 -12.17
N ARG A 100 16.12 -21.58 -11.35
CA ARG A 100 17.46 -21.94 -11.84
C ARG A 100 17.41 -23.08 -12.86
N ALA A 101 16.42 -23.95 -12.72
CA ALA A 101 16.05 -25.00 -13.66
C ALA A 101 15.70 -24.54 -15.09
N SER A 102 15.37 -23.27 -15.32
CA SER A 102 15.05 -22.70 -16.63
C SER A 102 16.17 -21.83 -17.21
N LEU A 103 17.30 -21.68 -16.50
CA LEU A 103 18.45 -20.96 -17.00
C LEU A 103 19.28 -21.84 -17.94
N GLU A 104 19.78 -21.26 -19.04
CA GLU A 104 20.63 -21.97 -20.00
C GLU A 104 21.86 -21.12 -20.37
N GLY A 105 22.92 -21.77 -20.84
CA GLY A 105 24.12 -21.13 -21.38
C GLY A 105 24.76 -20.11 -20.44
N ALA A 106 25.07 -18.92 -20.96
CA ALA A 106 25.78 -17.87 -20.20
C ALA A 106 25.03 -17.40 -18.95
N ALA A 107 23.69 -17.36 -18.99
CA ALA A 107 22.87 -16.97 -17.85
C ALA A 107 22.93 -18.02 -16.73
N ALA A 108 22.91 -19.31 -17.07
CA ALA A 108 23.09 -20.39 -16.12
C ALA A 108 24.48 -20.36 -15.48
N ILE A 109 25.53 -20.15 -16.27
CA ILE A 109 26.92 -20.06 -15.79
C ILE A 109 27.07 -18.88 -14.80
N ALA A 110 26.54 -17.70 -15.15
CA ALA A 110 26.64 -16.52 -14.31
C ALA A 110 25.92 -16.66 -12.97
N GLN A 111 24.71 -17.25 -12.96
CA GLN A 111 23.96 -17.47 -11.73
C GLN A 111 24.57 -18.58 -10.87
N LEU A 112 25.07 -19.66 -11.49
CA LEU A 112 25.74 -20.75 -10.77
C LEU A 112 27.05 -20.27 -10.13
N ALA A 113 27.75 -19.33 -10.78
CA ALA A 113 28.93 -18.69 -10.21
C ALA A 113 28.59 -17.86 -8.95
N GLU A 114 27.51 -17.07 -8.98
CA GLU A 114 27.03 -16.32 -7.79
C GLU A 114 26.63 -17.26 -6.65
N ASP A 115 25.97 -18.38 -6.96
CA ASP A 115 25.60 -19.38 -5.95
C ASP A 115 26.86 -20.07 -5.36
N PHE A 116 27.89 -20.35 -6.17
CA PHE A 116 29.18 -20.84 -5.68
C PHE A 116 29.85 -19.85 -4.72
N ILE A 117 29.88 -18.56 -5.05
CA ILE A 117 30.41 -17.50 -4.17
C ILE A 117 29.62 -17.45 -2.86
N THR A 118 28.29 -17.50 -2.95
CA THR A 118 27.39 -17.42 -1.79
C THR A 118 27.52 -18.63 -0.86
N ILE A 119 27.74 -19.83 -1.39
CA ILE A 119 27.89 -21.05 -0.56
C ILE A 119 29.30 -21.14 0.02
N THR A 120 30.34 -20.88 -0.78
CA THR A 120 31.74 -20.93 -0.32
C THR A 120 32.02 -19.93 0.81
N THR A 121 31.35 -18.79 0.81
CA THR A 121 31.44 -17.79 1.89
C THR A 121 30.68 -18.18 3.16
N ARG A 122 29.83 -19.22 3.14
CA ARG A 122 28.98 -19.64 4.27
C ARG A 122 29.44 -20.89 5.02
N ASN A 123 30.25 -21.77 4.41
CA ASN A 123 31.06 -22.88 4.98
C ASN A 123 31.14 -24.08 4.00
N GLU A 124 32.29 -24.77 3.99
CA GLU A 124 32.56 -26.12 3.41
C GLU A 124 32.53 -26.33 1.89
N GLY A 125 32.29 -25.29 1.10
CA GLY A 125 32.26 -25.42 -0.37
C GLY A 125 30.92 -25.93 -0.88
N ALA A 126 30.63 -25.66 -2.15
CA ALA A 126 29.30 -25.91 -2.70
C ALA A 126 29.03 -27.40 -2.95
N ALA A 127 28.29 -28.04 -2.03
CA ALA A 127 27.83 -29.40 -2.20
C ALA A 127 26.64 -29.46 -3.17
N LEU A 128 26.62 -30.48 -4.05
CA LEU A 128 25.53 -30.70 -5.02
C LEU A 128 24.11 -30.71 -4.38
N PRO A 129 23.88 -31.31 -3.19
CA PRO A 129 22.58 -31.25 -2.54
C PRO A 129 22.08 -29.82 -2.27
N ASP A 130 22.97 -28.88 -1.96
CA ASP A 130 22.58 -27.50 -1.66
C ASP A 130 22.18 -26.75 -2.93
N LEU A 131 22.92 -26.96 -4.02
CA LEU A 131 22.56 -26.41 -5.33
C LEU A 131 21.20 -26.95 -5.82
N VAL A 132 20.93 -28.24 -5.60
CA VAL A 132 19.61 -28.83 -5.91
C VAL A 132 18.50 -28.22 -5.05
N ARG A 133 18.74 -27.98 -3.75
CA ARG A 133 17.77 -27.27 -2.88
C ARG A 133 17.53 -25.83 -3.33
N MET A 134 18.52 -25.18 -3.92
CA MET A 134 18.39 -23.85 -4.49
C MET A 134 17.58 -23.84 -5.80
N GLY A 135 17.36 -24.99 -6.42
CA GLY A 135 16.52 -25.17 -7.60
C GLY A 135 17.27 -25.51 -8.89
N TRP A 136 18.55 -25.88 -8.82
CA TRP A 136 19.31 -26.36 -9.98
C TRP A 136 18.94 -27.80 -10.37
N ARG A 137 18.92 -28.10 -11.67
CA ARG A 137 18.91 -29.50 -12.15
C ARG A 137 20.32 -30.07 -12.11
N LYS A 138 20.45 -31.35 -11.76
CA LYS A 138 21.75 -32.04 -11.74
C LYS A 138 22.49 -31.92 -13.07
N SER A 139 21.79 -32.07 -14.21
CA SER A 139 22.38 -31.95 -15.54
C SER A 139 23.02 -30.58 -15.78
N GLN A 140 22.32 -29.49 -15.44
CA GLN A 140 22.84 -28.13 -15.58
C GLN A 140 24.07 -27.88 -14.70
N VAL A 141 24.07 -28.41 -13.47
CA VAL A 141 25.24 -28.29 -12.58
C VAL A 141 26.43 -29.00 -13.21
N PHE A 142 26.27 -30.23 -13.71
CA PHE A 142 27.38 -30.95 -14.35
C PHE A 142 27.83 -30.27 -15.65
N GLU A 143 26.91 -29.72 -16.44
CA GLU A 143 27.22 -29.06 -17.70
C GLU A 143 27.97 -27.73 -17.51
N HIS A 144 27.62 -26.95 -16.48
CA HIS A 144 28.11 -25.58 -16.32
C HIS A 144 29.07 -25.37 -15.15
N ALA A 145 29.29 -26.36 -14.28
CA ALA A 145 30.06 -26.20 -13.05
C ALA A 145 31.47 -25.67 -13.28
N ASP A 146 32.21 -26.19 -14.26
CA ASP A 146 33.61 -25.79 -14.46
C ASP A 146 33.73 -24.33 -14.93
N ALA A 147 32.90 -23.95 -15.91
CA ALA A 147 32.82 -22.56 -16.36
C ALA A 147 32.38 -21.62 -15.24
N ALA A 148 31.39 -22.03 -14.43
CA ALA A 148 30.88 -21.23 -13.32
C ALA A 148 31.90 -21.12 -12.16
N ARG A 149 32.69 -22.15 -11.86
CA ARG A 149 33.77 -22.09 -10.87
C ARG A 149 34.89 -21.15 -11.32
N ASN A 150 35.30 -21.21 -12.58
CA ASN A 150 36.31 -20.30 -13.12
C ASN A 150 35.84 -18.85 -13.05
N LEU A 151 34.58 -18.60 -13.40
CA LEU A 151 33.98 -17.28 -13.29
C LEU A 151 33.86 -16.80 -11.84
N ALA A 152 33.45 -17.68 -10.92
CA ALA A 152 33.39 -17.38 -9.49
C ALA A 152 34.77 -17.01 -8.92
N TYR A 153 35.80 -17.78 -9.28
CA TYR A 153 37.18 -17.52 -8.89
C TYR A 153 37.68 -16.18 -9.44
N SER A 154 37.42 -15.88 -10.71
CA SER A 154 37.75 -14.59 -11.33
C SER A 154 37.09 -13.41 -10.60
N ARG A 155 35.78 -13.54 -10.27
CA ARG A 155 35.03 -12.51 -9.52
C ARG A 155 35.55 -12.31 -8.09
N GLN A 156 35.88 -13.39 -7.38
CA GLN A 156 36.39 -13.31 -6.01
C GLN A 156 37.80 -12.74 -5.92
N ASN A 157 38.65 -13.01 -6.90
CA ASN A 157 40.07 -12.65 -6.87
C ASN A 157 40.43 -11.45 -7.78
N GLY A 158 39.43 -10.79 -8.38
CA GLY A 158 39.63 -9.59 -9.20
C GLY A 158 40.42 -9.85 -10.49
N ALA A 159 40.50 -11.10 -10.97
CA ALA A 159 41.16 -11.41 -12.23
C ALA A 159 40.22 -11.01 -13.38
N ALA A 160 40.45 -9.81 -13.93
CA ALA A 160 39.79 -9.35 -15.14
C ALA A 160 39.97 -10.38 -16.27
N VAL A 161 38.85 -10.79 -16.87
CA VAL A 161 38.81 -11.32 -18.25
C VAL A 161 38.39 -10.16 -19.14
#